data_AF-T0NA21-F1
#
_entry.id   AF-T0NA21-F1
#
_cell.length_a   1.000
_cell.length_b   1.000
_cell.length_c   1.000
_cell.angle_alpha   90.00
_cell.angle_beta   90.00
_cell.angle_gamma   90.00
#
_symmetry.space_group_name_H-M   'P 1'
#
loop_
_entity.id
_entity.type
_entity.pdbx_description
1 polymer ?
#
loop_
_entity_poly.entity_id
_entity_poly.type
_entity_poly.pdbx_seq_one_letter_code
_entity_poly.pdbx_strand_id
1 'polypeptide(L)'
;MAGLEQKIQQLEYRLENTKMTSSDGSKCASIAKLELQLVQLYNQAGNSPKAQEMMDDAQKVLEDPMCPRTRETDSMLRYIKFYKSNPGLANVKPMPPIYRYLSLIVLAVGYLGLYLASVYVPNFPSNDYFFGILGIFVVSMAINSLVRSNYNRKVRGAVGQPQAGGNEEDIARLEAKVKEDRDYPNPERILDGAKAELELAVIYYNRSDYASSSNHLSQAEAFLNDPLCENDQERERIMKSAAELRTALSNRQTQ
;
A
#
# COMPACT_ATOMS: atom_id res chain seq x y z
N MET A 1 9.15 2.40 20.79
CA MET A 1 9.14 3.79 20.28
C MET A 1 10.55 4.38 20.16
N ALA A 2 11.44 4.23 21.16
CA ALA A 2 12.82 4.76 21.13
C ALA A 2 13.68 4.40 19.88
N GLY A 3 13.49 3.21 19.28
CA GLY A 3 14.26 2.81 18.10
C GLY A 3 13.78 3.44 16.77
N LEU A 4 12.62 4.09 16.74
CA LEU A 4 12.09 4.75 15.54
C LEU A 4 12.57 6.21 15.48
N GLU A 5 12.55 6.93 16.59
CA GLU A 5 13.11 8.29 16.70
C GLU A 5 14.62 8.31 16.40
N GLN A 6 15.39 7.35 16.92
CA GLN A 6 16.81 7.24 16.59
C GLN A 6 17.05 7.04 15.08
N LYS A 7 16.18 6.30 14.39
CA LYS A 7 16.27 6.12 12.93
C LYS A 7 15.92 7.39 12.17
N ILE A 8 14.91 8.13 12.63
CA ILE A 8 14.55 9.44 12.07
C ILE A 8 15.74 10.40 12.20
N GLN A 9 16.28 10.57 13.41
CA GLN A 9 17.43 11.46 13.65
C GLN A 9 18.66 11.08 12.81
N GLN A 10 18.96 9.78 12.68
CA GLN A 10 20.06 9.33 11.82
C GLN A 10 19.84 9.66 10.34
N LEU A 11 18.59 9.55 9.86
CA LEU A 11 18.24 9.86 8.47
C LEU A 11 18.20 11.37 8.21
N GLU A 12 17.72 12.18 9.16
CA GLU A 12 17.79 13.64 9.11
C GLU A 12 19.25 14.11 9.05
N TYR A 13 20.12 13.58 9.89
CA TYR A 13 21.55 13.91 9.87
C TYR A 13 22.21 13.55 8.53
N ARG A 14 21.85 12.40 7.95
CA ARG A 14 22.33 12.01 6.61
C ARG A 14 21.79 12.91 5.51
N LEU A 15 20.53 13.32 5.60
CA LEU A 15 19.92 14.24 4.65
C LEU A 15 20.66 15.57 4.65
N GLU A 16 20.91 16.12 5.84
CA GLU A 16 21.60 17.39 6.04
C GLU A 16 23.04 17.34 5.47
N ASN A 17 23.80 16.31 5.81
CA ASN A 17 25.14 16.09 5.25
C ASN A 17 25.11 15.92 3.71
N THR A 18 24.06 15.30 3.17
CA THR A 18 23.94 15.11 1.71
C THR A 18 23.63 16.43 1.01
N LYS A 19 22.78 17.28 1.61
CA LYS A 19 22.48 18.64 1.13
C LYS A 19 23.72 19.54 1.18
N MET A 20 24.48 19.52 2.28
CA MET A 20 25.72 20.31 2.41
C MET A 20 26.82 19.89 1.42
N THR A 21 26.86 18.61 1.05
CA THR A 21 27.88 18.07 0.14
C THR A 21 27.43 18.03 -1.33
N SER A 22 26.23 18.53 -1.65
CA SER A 22 25.74 18.63 -3.03
C SER A 22 26.01 20.03 -3.57
N SER A 23 27.15 20.21 -4.25
CA SER A 23 27.54 21.51 -4.81
C SER A 23 26.73 21.90 -6.07
N ASP A 24 26.25 20.94 -6.87
CA ASP A 24 25.79 21.25 -8.24
C ASP A 24 24.60 20.38 -8.71
N GLY A 25 23.60 20.12 -7.85
CA GLY A 25 22.41 19.35 -8.24
C GLY A 25 22.64 17.85 -8.55
N SER A 26 23.90 17.38 -8.58
CA SER A 26 24.24 15.98 -8.91
C SER A 26 23.73 14.92 -7.92
N LYS A 27 23.20 15.34 -6.76
CA LYS A 27 22.73 14.44 -5.69
C LYS A 27 21.21 14.47 -5.45
N CYS A 28 20.40 15.11 -6.29
CA CYS A 28 18.95 15.20 -6.05
C CYS A 28 18.29 13.84 -5.79
N ALA A 29 18.63 12.82 -6.59
CA ALA A 29 18.03 11.49 -6.46
C ALA A 29 18.33 10.88 -5.09
N SER A 30 19.52 11.13 -4.55
CA SER A 30 19.90 10.67 -3.21
C SER A 30 19.16 11.45 -2.11
N ILE A 31 19.04 12.77 -2.26
CA ILE A 31 18.30 13.64 -1.34
C ILE A 31 16.83 13.24 -1.30
N ALA A 32 16.17 13.18 -2.46
CA ALA A 32 14.76 12.80 -2.57
C ALA A 32 14.49 11.38 -2.06
N LYS A 33 15.44 10.45 -2.23
CA LYS A 33 15.33 9.09 -1.67
C LYS A 33 15.39 9.09 -0.15
N LEU A 34 16.25 9.90 0.46
CA LEU A 34 16.31 10.05 1.92
C LEU A 34 15.03 10.71 2.45
N GLU A 35 14.53 11.73 1.78
CA GLU A 35 13.25 12.38 2.11
C GLU A 35 12.09 11.39 2.02
N LEU A 36 12.00 10.59 0.95
CA LEU A 36 11.00 9.51 0.82
C LEU A 36 11.11 8.43 1.91
N GLN A 37 12.30 8.14 2.43
CA GLN A 37 12.47 7.24 3.58
C GLN A 37 11.97 7.89 4.87
N LEU A 38 12.21 9.18 5.07
CA LEU A 38 11.68 9.95 6.19
C LEU A 38 10.16 10.01 6.16
N VAL A 39 9.54 10.19 4.98
CA VAL A 39 8.07 10.09 4.81
C VAL A 39 7.53 8.80 5.43
N GLN A 40 8.14 7.66 5.12
CA GLN A 40 7.70 6.36 5.64
C GLN A 40 7.81 6.28 7.17
N LEU A 41 8.89 6.83 7.73
CA LEU A 41 9.11 6.80 9.18
C LEU A 41 8.20 7.76 9.93
N TYR A 42 7.97 8.97 9.41
CA TYR A 42 7.03 9.92 10.02
C TYR A 42 5.59 9.41 9.93
N ASN A 43 5.20 8.78 8.83
CA ASN A 43 3.90 8.10 8.74
C ASN A 43 3.78 6.96 9.75
N GLN A 44 4.84 6.18 9.97
CA GLN A 44 4.87 5.14 11.02
C GLN A 44 4.83 5.73 12.43
N ALA A 45 5.40 6.92 12.63
CA ALA A 45 5.34 7.67 13.88
C ALA A 45 3.97 8.35 14.12
N GLY A 46 3.07 8.35 13.12
CA GLY A 46 1.80 9.07 13.16
C GLY A 46 1.92 10.57 12.88
N ASN A 47 3.10 11.06 12.48
CA ASN A 47 3.32 12.46 12.13
C ASN A 47 3.08 12.69 10.63
N SER A 48 1.81 12.64 10.22
CA SER A 48 1.39 12.86 8.83
C SER A 48 1.77 14.24 8.27
N PRO A 49 1.67 15.35 9.01
CA PRO A 49 2.10 16.67 8.50
C PRO A 49 3.57 16.70 8.10
N LYS A 50 4.46 16.15 8.93
CA LYS A 50 5.90 16.11 8.64
C LYS A 50 6.22 15.16 7.48
N ALA A 51 5.48 14.06 7.37
CA ALA A 51 5.58 13.17 6.22
C ALA A 51 5.17 13.86 4.91
N GLN A 52 4.13 14.70 4.94
CA GLN A 52 3.69 15.45 3.77
C GLN A 52 4.72 16.51 3.37
N GLU A 53 5.27 17.24 4.34
CA GLU A 53 6.35 18.22 4.13
C GLU A 53 7.56 17.57 3.44
N MET A 54 8.04 16.43 3.95
CA MET A 54 9.16 15.70 3.34
C MET A 54 8.83 15.19 1.93
N MET A 55 7.57 14.85 1.65
CA MET A 55 7.13 14.42 0.31
C MET A 55 7.09 15.59 -0.67
N ASP A 56 6.69 16.77 -0.21
CA ASP A 56 6.70 18.00 -1.01
C ASP A 56 8.14 18.44 -1.32
N ASP A 57 9.03 18.36 -0.34
CA ASP A 57 10.43 18.71 -0.52
C ASP A 57 11.14 17.75 -1.48
N ALA A 58 10.84 16.44 -1.39
CA ALA A 58 11.34 15.45 -2.35
C ALA A 58 10.89 15.76 -3.78
N GLN A 59 9.66 16.25 -3.96
CA GLN A 59 9.19 16.68 -5.28
C GLN A 59 9.94 17.92 -5.76
N LYS A 60 10.06 18.95 -4.93
CA LYS A 60 10.76 20.20 -5.29
C LYS A 60 12.21 19.93 -5.70
N VAL A 61 12.93 19.09 -4.95
CA VAL A 61 14.31 18.71 -5.24
C VAL A 61 14.44 18.00 -6.60
N LEU A 62 13.45 17.19 -6.98
CA LEU A 62 13.45 16.49 -8.27
C LEU A 62 12.92 17.34 -9.43
N GLU A 63 12.13 18.38 -9.15
CA GLU A 63 11.61 19.32 -10.15
C GLU A 63 12.54 20.53 -10.34
N ASP A 64 13.56 20.70 -9.50
CA ASP A 64 14.58 21.73 -9.62
C ASP A 64 15.25 21.68 -11.01
N PRO A 65 15.33 22.80 -11.76
CA PRO A 65 15.99 22.86 -13.06
C PRO A 65 17.49 22.51 -13.02
N MET A 66 18.15 22.61 -11.86
CA MET A 66 19.54 22.17 -11.67
C MET A 66 19.66 20.66 -11.49
N CYS A 67 18.54 19.95 -11.39
CA CYS A 67 18.52 18.52 -11.21
C CYS A 67 18.63 17.76 -12.54
N PRO A 68 19.65 16.90 -12.73
CA PRO A 68 19.75 16.11 -13.94
C PRO A 68 18.59 15.13 -14.04
N ARG A 69 17.75 15.30 -15.07
CA ARG A 69 16.67 14.38 -15.41
C ARG A 69 17.25 13.05 -15.88
N THR A 70 17.11 12.04 -15.05
CA THR A 70 17.47 10.66 -15.34
C THR A 70 16.23 9.76 -15.25
N ARG A 71 16.36 8.52 -15.76
CA ARG A 71 15.30 7.50 -15.60
C ARG A 71 14.92 7.27 -14.14
N GLU A 72 15.88 7.39 -13.23
CA GLU A 72 15.66 7.23 -11.79
C GLU A 72 14.84 8.40 -11.22
N THR A 73 15.20 9.65 -11.51
CA THR A 73 14.47 10.84 -11.04
C THR A 73 13.05 10.89 -11.60
N ASP A 74 12.84 10.55 -12.88
CA ASP A 74 11.50 10.49 -13.48
C ASP A 74 10.64 9.35 -12.91
N SER A 75 11.26 8.25 -12.49
CA SER A 75 10.57 7.17 -11.78
C SER A 75 10.16 7.62 -10.37
N MET A 76 11.02 8.35 -9.67
CA MET A 76 10.73 8.89 -8.33
C MET A 76 9.66 9.98 -8.37
N LEU A 77 9.68 10.87 -9.37
CA LEU A 77 8.62 11.86 -9.58
C LEU A 77 7.26 11.22 -9.84
N ARG A 78 7.21 10.19 -10.69
CA ARG A 78 5.98 9.41 -10.92
C ARG A 78 5.49 8.73 -9.66
N TYR A 79 6.41 8.19 -8.86
CA TYR A 79 6.10 7.61 -7.56
C TYR A 79 5.50 8.69 -6.64
N ILE A 80 6.16 9.82 -6.42
CA ILE A 80 5.65 10.89 -5.55
C ILE A 80 4.27 11.39 -6.01
N LYS A 81 4.09 11.63 -7.31
CA LYS A 81 2.79 12.05 -7.87
C LYS A 81 1.70 11.02 -7.60
N PHE A 82 2.00 9.74 -7.80
CA PHE A 82 1.08 8.65 -7.50
C PHE A 82 0.68 8.62 -6.02
N TYR A 83 1.63 8.80 -5.09
CA TYR A 83 1.35 8.83 -3.65
C TYR A 83 0.58 10.08 -3.21
N LYS A 84 0.89 11.25 -3.76
CA LYS A 84 0.11 12.47 -3.49
C LYS A 84 -1.34 12.33 -3.95
N SER A 85 -1.56 11.71 -5.11
CA SER A 85 -2.91 11.40 -5.58
C SER A 85 -3.60 10.28 -4.80
N ASN A 86 -2.88 9.51 -3.99
CA ASN A 86 -3.39 8.37 -3.24
C ASN A 86 -2.81 8.32 -1.81
N PRO A 87 -3.15 9.28 -0.93
CA PRO A 87 -2.53 9.42 0.40
C PRO A 87 -2.72 8.19 1.31
N GLY A 88 -3.77 7.39 1.09
CA GLY A 88 -4.02 6.13 1.80
C GLY A 88 -3.05 4.98 1.47
N LEU A 89 -2.22 5.08 0.43
CA LEU A 89 -1.27 4.03 0.03
C LEU A 89 0.10 4.16 0.69
N ALA A 90 0.37 5.26 1.43
CA ALA A 90 1.69 5.62 1.95
C ALA A 90 2.37 4.57 2.85
N ASN A 91 1.60 3.60 3.38
CA ASN A 91 2.12 2.48 4.15
C ASN A 91 2.48 1.26 3.29
N VAL A 92 3.38 1.43 2.32
CA VAL A 92 4.06 0.25 1.75
C VAL A 92 5.07 -0.25 2.77
N LYS A 93 4.63 -1.18 3.61
CA LYS A 93 5.53 -1.93 4.49
C LYS A 93 6.67 -2.49 3.62
N PRO A 94 7.94 -2.25 3.96
CA PRO A 94 9.05 -2.80 3.20
C PRO A 94 8.92 -4.31 3.13
N MET A 95 9.10 -4.88 1.94
CA MET A 95 9.00 -6.31 1.74
C MET A 95 9.96 -7.04 2.68
N PRO A 96 9.49 -7.99 3.52
CA PRO A 96 10.33 -8.67 4.48
C PRO A 96 11.54 -9.33 3.79
N PRO A 97 12.74 -9.30 4.40
CA PRO A 97 13.97 -9.82 3.79
C PRO A 97 13.85 -11.29 3.36
N ILE A 98 13.06 -12.08 4.08
CA ILE A 98 12.78 -13.50 3.78
C ILE A 98 12.27 -13.69 2.34
N TYR A 99 11.43 -12.78 1.83
CA TYR A 99 10.92 -12.88 0.46
C TYR A 99 11.97 -12.53 -0.59
N ARG A 100 13.04 -11.82 -0.21
CA ARG A 100 14.18 -11.55 -1.10
C ARG A 100 15.08 -12.79 -1.26
N TYR A 101 15.22 -13.59 -0.20
CA TYR A 101 16.08 -14.78 -0.17
C TYR A 101 15.35 -16.09 -0.52
N LEU A 102 14.05 -16.05 -0.76
CA LEU A 102 13.22 -17.24 -1.01
C LEU A 102 13.69 -18.02 -2.25
N SER A 103 14.12 -17.32 -3.30
CA SER A 103 14.75 -17.96 -4.49
C SER A 103 16.02 -18.72 -4.14
N LEU A 104 16.86 -18.17 -3.28
CA LEU A 104 18.10 -18.77 -2.80
C LEU A 104 17.85 -20.02 -1.97
N ILE A 105 16.82 -19.99 -1.12
CA ILE A 105 16.38 -21.15 -0.31
C ILE A 105 15.89 -22.27 -1.22
N VAL A 106 15.01 -21.97 -2.18
CA VAL A 106 14.50 -22.95 -3.14
C VAL A 106 15.63 -23.56 -3.96
N LEU A 107 16.59 -22.75 -4.39
CA LEU A 107 17.75 -23.19 -5.15
C LEU A 107 18.67 -24.11 -4.33
N ALA A 108 18.92 -23.77 -3.06
CA ALA A 108 19.72 -24.59 -2.15
C ALA A 108 19.07 -25.96 -1.87
N VAL A 109 17.76 -25.98 -1.61
CA VAL A 109 17.01 -27.23 -1.37
C VAL A 109 16.96 -28.08 -2.65
N GLY A 110 16.77 -27.44 -3.80
CA GLY A 110 16.76 -28.14 -5.09
C GLY A 110 18.12 -28.79 -5.41
N TYR A 111 19.22 -28.07 -5.19
CA TYR A 111 20.57 -28.62 -5.34
C TYR A 111 20.84 -29.79 -4.38
N LEU A 112 20.38 -29.68 -3.13
CA LEU A 112 20.50 -30.77 -2.15
C LEU A 112 19.72 -32.01 -2.60
N GLY A 113 18.51 -31.83 -3.15
CA GLY A 113 17.70 -32.91 -3.70
C GLY A 113 18.36 -33.58 -4.91
N LEU A 114 18.93 -32.81 -5.84
CA LEU A 114 19.70 -33.34 -6.96
C LEU A 114 20.96 -34.10 -6.52
N TYR A 115 21.66 -33.58 -5.52
CA TYR A 115 22.82 -34.24 -4.94
C TYR A 115 22.44 -35.60 -4.34
N LEU A 116 21.39 -35.65 -3.51
CA LEU A 116 20.88 -36.91 -2.95
C LEU A 116 20.41 -37.87 -4.06
N ALA A 117 19.71 -37.38 -5.08
CA ALA A 117 19.30 -38.20 -6.22
C ALA A 117 20.52 -38.79 -6.97
N SER A 118 21.57 -38.00 -7.18
CA SER A 118 22.78 -38.46 -7.85
C SER A 118 23.58 -39.51 -7.06
N VAL A 119 23.44 -39.54 -5.73
CA VAL A 119 24.16 -40.47 -4.84
C VAL A 119 23.37 -41.75 -4.60
N TYR A 120 22.04 -41.67 -4.49
CA TYR A 120 21.19 -42.79 -4.08
C TYR A 120 20.44 -43.47 -5.23
N VAL A 121 20.38 -42.86 -6.42
CA VAL A 121 19.78 -43.49 -7.61
C VAL A 121 20.89 -44.13 -8.45
N PRO A 122 20.97 -45.47 -8.51
CA PRO A 122 21.93 -46.14 -9.38
C PRO A 122 21.62 -45.81 -10.85
N ASN A 123 22.65 -45.43 -11.60
CA ASN A 123 22.58 -44.97 -13.01
C ASN A 123 21.97 -43.59 -13.24
N PHE A 124 22.14 -42.63 -12.33
CA PHE A 124 21.74 -41.24 -12.60
C PHE A 124 22.57 -40.64 -13.76
N PRO A 125 21.97 -40.36 -14.93
CA PRO A 125 22.73 -39.88 -16.08
C PRO A 125 23.26 -38.46 -15.83
N SER A 126 24.49 -38.18 -16.25
CA SER A 126 25.09 -36.85 -16.12
C SER A 126 24.28 -35.77 -16.84
N ASN A 127 23.65 -36.10 -17.97
CA ASN A 127 22.76 -35.19 -18.69
C ASN A 127 21.54 -34.80 -17.85
N ASP A 128 20.93 -35.74 -17.13
CA ASP A 128 19.76 -35.49 -16.28
C ASP A 128 20.12 -34.62 -15.07
N TYR A 129 21.36 -34.70 -14.59
CA TYR A 129 21.88 -33.79 -13.56
C TYR A 129 21.96 -32.34 -14.06
N PHE A 130 22.49 -32.12 -15.28
CA PHE A 130 22.55 -30.78 -15.88
C PHE A 130 21.16 -30.22 -16.22
N PHE A 131 20.26 -31.03 -16.78
CA PHE A 131 18.88 -30.62 -17.02
C PHE A 131 18.13 -30.36 -15.71
N GLY A 132 18.42 -31.13 -14.66
CA GLY A 132 17.89 -30.90 -13.31
C GLY A 132 18.29 -29.55 -12.74
N ILE A 133 19.57 -29.16 -12.84
CA ILE A 133 20.05 -27.85 -12.38
C ILE A 133 19.31 -26.72 -13.10
N LEU A 134 19.19 -26.81 -14.43
CA LEU A 134 18.46 -25.84 -15.25
C LEU A 134 16.98 -25.76 -14.86
N GLY A 135 16.33 -26.92 -14.65
CA GLY A 135 14.94 -27.00 -14.21
C GLY A 135 14.72 -26.32 -12.86
N ILE A 136 15.59 -26.59 -11.89
CA ILE A 136 15.52 -25.99 -10.54
C ILE A 136 15.75 -24.48 -10.59
N PHE A 137 16.65 -24.01 -11.45
CA PHE A 137 16.86 -22.58 -11.66
C PHE A 137 15.60 -21.90 -12.18
N VAL A 138 14.96 -22.43 -13.22
CA VAL A 138 13.72 -21.88 -13.79
C VAL A 138 12.58 -21.91 -12.77
N VAL A 139 12.43 -23.02 -12.04
CA VAL A 139 11.41 -23.17 -10.98
C VAL A 139 11.64 -22.16 -9.85
N SER A 140 12.90 -21.93 -9.44
CA SER A 140 13.23 -20.95 -8.40
C SER A 140 12.87 -19.52 -8.83
N MET A 141 13.06 -19.18 -10.10
CA MET A 141 12.64 -17.90 -10.67
C MET A 141 11.12 -17.78 -10.72
N ALA A 142 10.41 -18.82 -11.16
CA ALA A 142 8.96 -18.84 -11.26
C ALA A 142 8.29 -18.67 -9.89
N ILE A 143 8.76 -19.41 -8.88
CA ILE A 143 8.26 -19.31 -7.50
C ILE A 143 8.52 -17.90 -6.94
N ASN A 144 9.71 -17.34 -7.15
CA ASN A 144 10.02 -15.99 -6.68
C ASN A 144 9.12 -14.93 -7.34
N SER A 145 8.84 -15.08 -8.64
CA SER A 145 7.91 -14.20 -9.36
C SER A 145 6.48 -14.31 -8.81
N LEU A 146 5.97 -15.53 -8.62
CA LEU A 146 4.64 -15.79 -8.07
C LEU A 146 4.49 -15.25 -6.66
N VAL A 147 5.49 -15.47 -5.79
CA VAL A 147 5.47 -14.99 -4.41
C VAL A 147 5.53 -13.47 -4.35
N ARG A 148 6.36 -12.81 -5.18
CA ARG A 148 6.38 -11.34 -5.29
C ARG A 148 5.05 -10.78 -5.80
N SER A 149 4.47 -11.40 -6.81
CA SER A 149 3.16 -11.01 -7.35
C SER A 149 2.07 -11.13 -6.29
N ASN A 150 2.01 -12.27 -5.60
CA ASN A 150 1.05 -12.50 -4.52
C ASN A 150 1.29 -11.62 -3.31
N TYR A 151 2.54 -11.32 -2.95
CA TYR A 151 2.86 -10.37 -1.89
C TYR A 151 2.41 -8.97 -2.27
N ASN A 152 2.70 -8.50 -3.48
CA ASN A 152 2.23 -7.20 -3.97
C ASN A 152 0.71 -7.14 -4.01
N ARG A 153 0.04 -8.24 -4.43
CA ARG A 153 -1.42 -8.34 -4.47
C ARG A 153 -2.04 -8.39 -3.07
N LYS A 154 -1.40 -9.07 -2.10
CA LYS A 154 -1.82 -9.08 -0.70
C LYS A 154 -1.54 -7.75 0.00
N VAL A 155 -0.43 -7.07 -0.27
CA VAL A 155 -0.19 -5.72 0.25
C VAL A 155 -1.21 -4.74 -0.33
N ARG A 156 -1.53 -4.85 -1.62
CA ARG A 156 -2.60 -4.08 -2.28
C ARG A 156 -4.04 -4.52 -1.94
N GLY A 157 -4.20 -5.63 -1.24
CA GLY A 157 -5.51 -6.17 -0.82
C GLY A 157 -5.72 -6.16 0.70
N ALA A 158 -4.64 -6.09 1.50
CA ALA A 158 -4.65 -5.96 2.96
C ALA A 158 -4.49 -4.51 3.41
N VAL A 159 -3.79 -3.69 2.63
CA VAL A 159 -4.28 -2.33 2.39
C VAL A 159 -5.43 -2.60 1.44
N GLY A 160 -6.68 -2.63 1.92
CA GLY A 160 -7.83 -2.76 1.02
C GLY A 160 -7.58 -1.82 -0.16
N GLN A 161 -7.82 -2.26 -1.39
CA GLN A 161 -7.72 -1.37 -2.54
C GLN A 161 -8.29 0.00 -2.13
N PRO A 162 -7.52 1.09 -2.12
CA PRO A 162 -8.13 2.35 -2.42
C PRO A 162 -8.35 2.29 -3.93
N GLN A 163 -9.33 1.51 -4.38
CA GLN A 163 -10.23 2.10 -5.35
C GLN A 163 -10.99 3.16 -4.53
N ALA A 164 -11.07 4.36 -5.07
CA ALA A 164 -11.56 5.54 -4.40
C ALA A 164 -10.58 6.24 -3.43
N GLY A 165 -9.34 6.46 -3.87
CA GLY A 165 -8.87 7.85 -3.89
C GLY A 165 -9.58 8.53 -5.06
N GLY A 166 -10.91 8.67 -4.98
CA GLY A 166 -11.70 9.21 -6.07
C GLY A 166 -11.19 10.60 -6.36
N ASN A 167 -11.01 10.92 -7.63
CA ASN A 167 -10.90 12.33 -8.01
C ASN A 167 -12.09 13.08 -7.38
N GLU A 168 -11.97 14.38 -7.14
CA GLU A 168 -13.10 15.17 -6.61
C GLU A 168 -14.41 14.93 -7.39
N GLU A 169 -14.30 14.64 -8.68
CA GLU A 169 -15.39 14.22 -9.56
C GLU A 169 -16.02 12.86 -9.19
N ASP A 170 -15.24 11.88 -8.76
CA ASP A 170 -15.74 10.56 -8.36
C ASP A 170 -16.47 10.63 -7.02
N ILE A 171 -15.96 11.44 -6.08
CA ILE A 171 -16.63 11.70 -4.80
C ILE A 171 -17.97 12.41 -5.06
N ALA A 172 -17.97 13.45 -5.91
CA ALA A 172 -19.20 14.15 -6.27
C ALA A 172 -20.23 13.23 -6.97
N ARG A 173 -19.78 12.26 -7.79
CA ARG A 173 -20.65 11.25 -8.40
C ARG A 173 -21.21 10.26 -7.38
N LEU A 174 -20.37 9.79 -6.45
CA LEU A 174 -20.81 8.91 -5.35
C LEU A 174 -21.81 9.63 -4.44
N GLU A 175 -21.55 10.89 -4.08
CA GLU A 175 -22.47 11.73 -3.30
C GLU A 175 -23.79 11.97 -4.04
N ALA A 176 -23.75 12.21 -5.35
CA ALA A 176 -24.96 12.35 -6.16
C ALA A 176 -25.78 11.05 -6.18
N LYS A 177 -25.11 9.90 -6.34
CA LYS A 177 -25.74 8.58 -6.33
C LYS A 177 -26.36 8.26 -4.96
N VAL A 178 -25.64 8.51 -3.88
CA VAL A 178 -26.12 8.33 -2.50
C VAL A 178 -27.33 9.23 -2.24
N LYS A 179 -27.29 10.48 -2.70
CA LYS A 179 -28.41 11.42 -2.57
C LYS A 179 -29.64 10.95 -3.35
N GLU A 180 -29.46 10.41 -4.56
CA GLU A 180 -30.54 9.83 -5.36
C GLU A 180 -31.17 8.60 -4.69
N ASP A 181 -30.34 7.65 -4.24
CA ASP A 181 -30.80 6.42 -3.58
C ASP A 181 -31.47 6.73 -2.21
N ARG A 182 -31.14 7.87 -1.59
CA ARG A 182 -31.77 8.37 -0.35
C ARG A 182 -33.13 9.04 -0.59
N ASP A 183 -33.22 9.89 -1.62
CA ASP A 183 -34.45 10.64 -1.93
C ASP A 183 -35.51 9.74 -2.61
N TYR A 184 -35.08 8.66 -3.28
CA TYR A 184 -35.94 7.69 -3.96
C TYR A 184 -35.53 6.24 -3.63
N PRO A 185 -35.86 5.73 -2.43
CA PRO A 185 -35.41 4.41 -2.00
C PRO A 185 -36.06 3.32 -2.85
N ASN A 186 -35.23 2.62 -3.64
CA ASN A 186 -35.62 1.38 -4.31
C ASN A 186 -35.25 0.19 -3.40
N PRO A 187 -36.22 -0.64 -2.97
CA PRO A 187 -35.97 -1.79 -2.09
C PRO A 187 -34.87 -2.72 -2.59
N GLU A 188 -34.77 -2.92 -3.91
CA GLU A 188 -33.77 -3.78 -4.54
C GLU A 188 -32.34 -3.18 -4.51
N ARG A 189 -32.20 -1.91 -4.15
CA ARG A 189 -30.93 -1.15 -4.18
C ARG A 189 -30.48 -0.64 -2.81
N ILE A 190 -31.18 -1.00 -1.73
CA ILE A 190 -30.84 -0.58 -0.36
C ILE A 190 -29.41 -0.99 0.01
N LEU A 191 -28.98 -2.20 -0.40
CA LEU A 191 -27.60 -2.66 -0.18
C LEU A 191 -26.56 -1.87 -0.96
N ASP A 192 -26.91 -1.39 -2.16
CA ASP A 192 -26.02 -0.57 -2.97
C ASP A 192 -25.86 0.83 -2.36
N GLY A 193 -26.93 1.39 -1.80
CA GLY A 193 -26.89 2.62 -1.00
C GLY A 193 -26.02 2.47 0.24
N ALA A 194 -26.21 1.38 1.00
CA ALA A 194 -25.37 1.07 2.17
C ALA A 194 -23.88 0.94 1.83
N LYS A 195 -23.55 0.28 0.71
CA LYS A 195 -22.16 0.16 0.22
C LYS A 195 -21.58 1.51 -0.16
N ALA A 196 -22.33 2.33 -0.89
CA ALA A 196 -21.87 3.64 -1.33
C ALA A 196 -21.64 4.59 -0.15
N GLU A 197 -22.52 4.57 0.85
CA GLU A 197 -22.35 5.32 2.11
C GLU A 197 -21.13 4.82 2.90
N LEU A 198 -20.93 3.50 2.99
CA LEU A 198 -19.75 2.94 3.66
C LEU A 198 -18.46 3.31 2.92
N GLU A 199 -18.49 3.35 1.59
CA GLU A 199 -17.36 3.79 0.76
C GLU A 199 -17.03 5.27 1.01
N LEU A 200 -18.02 6.16 1.01
CA LEU A 200 -17.84 7.57 1.38
C LEU A 200 -17.29 7.69 2.81
N ALA A 201 -17.80 6.90 3.76
CA ALA A 201 -17.30 6.92 5.13
C ALA A 201 -15.80 6.58 5.21
N VAL A 202 -15.34 5.59 4.44
CA VAL A 202 -13.91 5.22 4.34
C VAL A 202 -13.08 6.31 3.66
N ILE A 203 -13.60 6.95 2.61
CA ILE A 203 -12.93 8.06 1.92
C ILE A 203 -12.70 9.22 2.89
N TYR A 204 -13.76 9.65 3.59
CA TYR A 204 -13.68 10.74 4.56
C TYR A 204 -12.80 10.38 5.76
N TYR A 205 -12.82 9.12 6.23
CA TYR A 205 -11.90 8.63 7.26
C TYR A 205 -10.45 8.80 6.84
N ASN A 206 -10.11 8.40 5.60
CA ASN A 206 -8.76 8.50 5.06
C ASN A 206 -8.31 9.95 4.84
N ARG A 207 -9.26 10.88 4.63
CA ARG A 207 -9.00 12.33 4.56
C ARG A 207 -8.90 13.01 5.93
N SER A 208 -8.99 12.25 7.03
CA SER A 208 -9.04 12.76 8.40
C SER A 208 -10.26 13.65 8.69
N ASP A 209 -11.30 13.61 7.85
CA ASP A 209 -12.59 14.24 8.12
C ASP A 209 -13.49 13.24 8.84
N TYR A 210 -13.23 13.09 10.14
CA TYR A 210 -13.92 12.12 10.98
C TYR A 210 -15.40 12.47 11.21
N ALA A 211 -15.78 13.75 11.06
CA ALA A 211 -17.17 14.18 11.19
C ALA A 211 -18.01 13.69 10.01
N SER A 212 -17.53 13.94 8.78
CA SER A 212 -18.17 13.44 7.56
C SER A 212 -18.15 11.91 7.51
N SER A 213 -17.03 11.29 7.90
CA SER A 213 -16.92 9.83 8.00
C SER A 213 -17.96 9.22 8.94
N SER A 214 -18.13 9.79 10.14
CA SER A 214 -19.13 9.34 11.11
C SER A 214 -20.57 9.52 10.60
N ASN A 215 -20.84 10.60 9.86
CA ASN A 215 -22.16 10.84 9.28
C ASN A 215 -22.51 9.82 8.21
N HIS A 216 -21.59 9.52 7.30
CA HIS A 216 -21.79 8.51 6.25
C HIS A 216 -21.86 7.09 6.83
N LEU A 217 -21.06 6.77 7.84
CA LEU A 217 -21.15 5.49 8.55
C LEU A 217 -22.52 5.29 9.22
N SER A 218 -23.04 6.34 9.86
CA SER A 218 -24.37 6.29 10.50
C SER A 218 -25.49 6.09 9.46
N GLN A 219 -25.34 6.69 8.28
CA GLN A 219 -26.27 6.51 7.16
C GLN A 219 -26.19 5.10 6.57
N ALA A 220 -24.99 4.55 6.39
CA ALA A 220 -24.81 3.15 5.98
C ALA A 220 -25.48 2.17 6.96
N GLU A 221 -25.30 2.38 8.27
CA GLU A 221 -25.98 1.58 9.31
C GLU A 221 -27.51 1.72 9.23
N ALA A 222 -28.04 2.91 8.90
CA ALA A 222 -29.48 3.10 8.74
C ALA A 222 -30.04 2.28 7.56
N PHE A 223 -29.35 2.26 6.41
CA PHE A 223 -29.74 1.41 5.28
C PHE A 223 -29.65 -0.09 5.60
N LEU A 224 -28.63 -0.51 6.35
CA LEU A 224 -28.47 -1.93 6.73
C LEU A 224 -29.51 -2.41 7.74
N ASN A 225 -30.04 -1.50 8.56
CA ASN A 225 -31.11 -1.78 9.52
C ASN A 225 -32.53 -1.66 8.91
N ASP A 226 -32.64 -1.33 7.61
CA ASP A 226 -33.92 -1.27 6.94
C ASP A 226 -34.53 -2.70 6.83
N PRO A 227 -35.78 -2.92 7.27
CA PRO A 227 -36.45 -4.22 7.16
C PRO A 227 -36.64 -4.71 5.73
N LEU A 228 -36.53 -3.84 4.72
CA LEU A 228 -36.64 -4.16 3.29
C LEU A 228 -35.32 -4.63 2.66
N CYS A 229 -34.23 -4.68 3.43
CA CYS A 229 -32.92 -5.13 2.96
C CYS A 229 -32.90 -6.66 2.73
N GLU A 230 -33.22 -7.08 1.51
CA GLU A 230 -33.18 -8.48 1.09
C GLU A 230 -31.76 -8.89 0.70
N ASN A 231 -31.06 -9.61 1.61
CA ASN A 231 -29.86 -10.45 1.41
C ASN A 231 -29.00 -10.44 2.69
N ASP A 232 -29.33 -11.37 3.60
CA ASP A 232 -28.74 -11.46 4.95
C ASP A 232 -27.21 -11.63 4.93
N GLN A 233 -26.69 -12.42 3.99
CA GLN A 233 -25.27 -12.74 3.94
C GLN A 233 -24.42 -11.53 3.55
N GLU A 234 -24.91 -10.73 2.60
CA GLU A 234 -24.22 -9.52 2.17
C GLU A 234 -24.36 -8.40 3.20
N ARG A 235 -25.54 -8.26 3.80
CA ARG A 235 -25.79 -7.36 4.92
C ARG A 235 -24.84 -7.61 6.09
N GLU A 236 -24.65 -8.87 6.49
CA GLU A 236 -23.74 -9.24 7.58
C GLU A 236 -22.28 -8.85 7.29
N ARG A 237 -21.83 -9.04 6.04
CA ARG A 237 -20.48 -8.63 5.62
C ARG A 237 -20.28 -7.12 5.71
N ILE A 238 -21.25 -6.35 5.22
CA ILE A 238 -21.17 -4.88 5.24
C ILE A 238 -21.26 -4.38 6.70
N MET A 239 -22.13 -4.95 7.53
CA MET A 239 -22.19 -4.62 8.97
C MET A 239 -20.87 -4.89 9.68
N LYS A 240 -20.17 -5.98 9.35
CA LYS A 240 -18.84 -6.24 9.92
C LYS A 240 -17.83 -5.16 9.54
N SER A 241 -17.79 -4.75 8.27
CA SER A 241 -16.93 -3.67 7.80
C SER A 241 -17.30 -2.31 8.44
N ALA A 242 -18.59 -2.04 8.64
CA ALA A 242 -19.06 -0.86 9.35
C ALA A 242 -18.60 -0.85 10.83
N ALA A 243 -18.70 -1.99 11.52
CA ALA A 243 -18.23 -2.13 12.91
C ALA A 243 -16.71 -1.95 13.05
N GLU A 244 -15.93 -2.47 12.09
CA GLU A 244 -14.48 -2.25 12.03
C GLU A 244 -14.14 -0.75 11.86
N LEU A 245 -14.84 -0.04 10.97
CA LEU A 245 -14.66 1.40 10.77
C LEU A 245 -15.10 2.21 12.01
N ARG A 246 -16.20 1.83 12.66
CA ARG A 246 -16.69 2.46 13.90
C ARG A 246 -15.65 2.38 15.02
N THR A 247 -15.02 1.22 15.18
CA THR A 247 -13.95 1.00 16.15
C THR A 247 -12.72 1.85 15.81
N ALA A 248 -12.40 1.98 14.52
CA ALA A 248 -11.31 2.81 14.05
C ALA A 248 -11.57 4.31 14.27
N LEU A 249 -12.82 4.77 14.18
CA LEU A 249 -13.24 6.14 14.47
C LEU A 249 -13.20 6.45 15.98
N SER A 250 -13.72 5.57 16.82
CA SER A 250 -13.72 5.78 18.28
C SER A 250 -12.32 5.90 18.87
N ASN A 251 -11.37 5.12 18.33
CA ASN A 251 -9.97 5.15 18.74
C ASN A 251 -9.23 6.43 18.30
N ARG A 252 -9.76 7.15 17.30
CA ARG A 252 -9.20 8.41 16.79
C ARG A 252 -9.82 9.64 17.43
N GLN A 253 -11.07 9.57 17.86
CA GLN A 253 -11.74 10.67 18.59
C GLN A 253 -11.30 10.78 20.07
N THR A 254 -10.62 9.77 20.60
CA THR A 254 -10.10 9.72 21.99
C THR A 254 -8.63 10.11 22.11
N GLN A 255 -7.96 10.47 21.00
CA GLN A 255 -6.59 10.99 20.93
C GLN A 255 -6.59 12.47 20.58
#